data_AF-A0A3A9H264-F1
#
_entry.id   AF-A0A3A9H264-F1
#
_cell.length_a   1.000
_cell.length_b   1.000
_cell.length_c   1.000
_cell.angle_alpha   90.00
_cell.angle_beta   90.00
_cell.angle_gamma   90.00
#
_symmetry.space_group_name_H-M   'P 1'
#
loop_
_entity.id
_entity.type
_entity.pdbx_description
1 polymer ?
#
loop_
_entity_poly.entity_id
_entity_poly.type
_entity_poly.pdbx_seq_one_letter_code
_entity_poly.pdbx_strand_id
1 'polypeptide(L)' 'MKKNVNAIDKIIAELSMQCYLAANRKIAGRVKSYTLSQECLDAIEIKHDYQNGIITDEEYKAWCLKWNLTHQ' A
#
# COMPACT_ATOMS: atom_id res chain seq x y z
N MET A 1 6.07 6.98 -21.07
CA MET A 1 6.27 5.59 -20.63
C MET A 1 5.46 5.36 -19.36
N LYS A 2 4.68 4.27 -19.25
CA LYS A 2 3.99 3.93 -17.99
C LYS A 2 5.02 3.39 -17.00
N LYS A 3 5.17 4.02 -15.83
CA LYS A 3 6.03 3.54 -14.76
C LYS A 3 5.48 2.23 -14.17
N ASN A 4 6.35 1.30 -13.78
CA ASN A 4 5.95 -0.03 -13.28
C ASN A 4 5.62 0.03 -11.78
N VAL A 5 4.32 0.04 -11.47
CA VAL A 5 3.79 0.13 -10.10
C VAL A 5 3.32 -1.22 -9.53
N ASN A 6 3.63 -2.33 -10.19
CA ASN A 6 3.08 -3.65 -9.82
C ASN A 6 3.47 -4.11 -8.42
N ALA A 7 4.68 -3.75 -7.95
CA ALA A 7 5.14 -4.15 -6.62
C ALA A 7 4.34 -3.41 -5.54
N ILE A 8 4.24 -2.09 -5.65
CA ILE A 8 3.52 -1.28 -4.67
C ILE A 8 1.99 -1.50 -4.71
N ASP A 9 1.43 -1.85 -5.87
CA ASP A 9 0.02 -2.24 -5.99
C ASP A 9 -0.29 -3.49 -5.16
N LYS A 10 0.62 -4.47 -5.11
CA LYS A 10 0.46 -5.66 -4.27
C LYS A 10 0.52 -5.31 -2.79
N ILE A 11 1.46 -4.45 -2.40
CA ILE A 11 1.61 -3.97 -1.02
C ILE A 11 0.34 -3.25 -0.56
N ILE A 12 -0.19 -2.32 -1.37
CA ILE A 12 -1.42 -1.59 -1.07
C ILE A 12 -2.62 -2.55 -0.97
N ALA A 13 -2.73 -3.52 -1.87
CA ALA A 13 -3.81 -4.51 -1.84
C ALA A 13 -3.77 -5.34 -0.55
N GLU A 14 -2.58 -5.77 -0.12
CA GLU A 14 -2.41 -6.52 1.12
C GLU A 14 -2.78 -5.68 2.35
N LEU A 15 -2.21 -4.48 2.48
CA LEU A 15 -2.46 -3.58 3.61
C LEU A 15 -3.94 -3.16 3.70
N SER A 16 -4.55 -2.82 2.56
CA SER A 16 -5.97 -2.44 2.53
C SER A 16 -6.89 -3.61 2.88
N MET A 17 -6.53 -4.84 2.48
CA MET A 17 -7.25 -6.05 2.87
C MET A 17 -7.12 -6.33 4.37
N GLN A 18 -5.93 -6.13 4.97
CA GLN A 18 -5.75 -6.25 6.41
C GLN A 18 -6.62 -5.24 7.18
N CYS A 19 -6.68 -3.99 6.71
CA CYS A 19 -7.54 -2.95 7.28
C CYS A 19 -9.03 -3.34 7.21
N TYR A 20 -9.45 -3.86 6.05
CA TYR A 20 -10.81 -4.36 5.85
C TYR A 20 -11.14 -5.51 6.81
N LEU A 21 -10.28 -6.53 6.90
CA LEU A 21 -10.47 -7.68 7.78
C LEU A 21 -10.51 -7.26 9.26
N ALA A 22 -9.65 -6.32 9.67
CA ALA A 22 -9.64 -5.79 11.03
C ALA A 22 -10.94 -5.05 11.39
N ALA A 23 -11.51 -4.31 10.44
CA ALA A 23 -12.79 -3.63 10.60
C ALA A 23 -13.98 -4.62 10.60
N ASN A 24 -13.97 -5.61 9.71
CA ASN A 24 -15.07 -6.57 9.56
C ASN A 24 -15.07 -7.70 10.60
N ARG A 25 -13.95 -8.01 11.25
CA ARG A 25 -13.93 -8.91 12.41
C ARG A 25 -14.80 -8.40 13.57
N LYS A 26 -15.13 -7.11 13.60
CA LYS A 26 -15.86 -6.48 14.71
C LYS A 26 -17.37 -6.47 14.55
N ILE A 27 -17.94 -6.76 13.37
CA ILE A 27 -19.40 -6.61 13.15
C ILE A 27 -19.96 -7.71 12.24
N ALA A 28 -20.93 -8.45 12.76
CA ALA A 28 -21.68 -9.51 12.09
C ALA A 28 -22.48 -9.00 10.87
N GLY A 29 -21.93 -9.16 9.66
CA GLY A 29 -22.71 -9.18 8.41
C GLY A 29 -23.07 -7.83 7.77
N ARG A 30 -22.56 -6.69 8.28
CA ARG A 30 -22.67 -5.38 7.60
C ARG A 30 -21.29 -4.83 7.25
N VAL A 31 -21.05 -4.60 5.97
CA VAL A 31 -19.84 -3.92 5.47
C VAL A 31 -19.92 -2.45 5.89
N LYS A 32 -19.19 -2.07 6.93
CA LYS A 32 -18.94 -0.66 7.24
C LYS A 32 -17.75 -0.16 6.44
N SER A 33 -17.75 1.15 6.16
CA SER A 33 -16.56 1.88 5.76
C SER A 33 -15.41 1.57 6.72
N TYR A 34 -14.21 1.36 6.20
CA TYR A 34 -13.00 1.15 6.98
C TYR A 34 -11.98 2.23 6.67
N THR A 35 -11.14 2.52 7.66
CA THR A 35 -10.04 3.47 7.51
C THR A 35 -8.79 2.70 7.12
N LEU A 36 -7.98 3.29 6.23
CA LEU A 36 -6.66 2.76 5.90
C LEU A 36 -5.68 3.04 7.04
N SER A 37 -4.78 2.10 7.32
CA SER A 37 -3.66 2.33 8.23
C SER A 37 -2.72 3.40 7.66
N GLN A 38 -1.93 4.03 8.53
CA GLN A 38 -0.92 4.99 8.10
C GLN A 38 0.02 4.36 7.07
N GLU A 39 0.44 3.13 7.31
CA GLU A 39 1.32 2.39 6.40
C GLU A 39 0.71 2.19 5.00
N CYS A 40 -0.60 1.92 4.92
CA CYS A 40 -1.31 1.83 3.65
C CYS A 40 -1.37 3.19 2.93
N LEU A 41 -1.53 4.28 3.69
CA LEU A 41 -1.50 5.64 3.14
C LEU A 41 -0.10 6.01 2.63
N ASP A 42 0.94 5.67 3.38
CA ASP A 42 2.35 5.90 2.98
C ASP A 42 2.67 5.16 1.67
N ALA A 43 2.21 3.91 1.52
CA ALA A 43 2.37 3.15 0.29
C ALA A 43 1.64 3.79 -0.91
N ILE A 44 0.46 4.38 -0.70
CA ILE A 44 -0.28 5.12 -1.72
C ILE A 44 0.49 6.39 -2.12
N GLU A 45 1.07 7.09 -1.16
CA GLU A 45 1.85 8.30 -1.39
C GLU A 45 3.12 8.00 -2.21
N ILE A 46 3.89 6.96 -1.85
CA ILE A 46 5.07 6.53 -2.62
C ILE A 46 4.69 6.16 -4.06
N LYS A 47 3.55 5.49 -4.28
CA LYS A 47 3.06 5.19 -5.63
C LYS A 47 2.79 6.47 -6.40
N HIS A 48 2.09 7.42 -5.79
CA HIS A 48 1.76 8.71 -6.40
C HIS A 48 3.02 9.50 -6.75
N ASP A 49 3.97 9.60 -5.82
CA ASP A 49 5.23 10.30 -6.01
C ASP A 49 6.07 9.67 -7.11
N TYR A 50 6.12 8.34 -7.16
CA TYR A 50 6.80 7.64 -8.25
C TYR A 50 6.12 7.95 -9.58
N GLN A 51 4.80 7.84 -9.68
CA GLN A 51 4.06 8.10 -10.92
C GLN A 51 4.24 9.53 -11.44
N ASN A 52 4.31 10.50 -10.54
CA ASN A 52 4.51 11.91 -10.87
C ASN A 52 5.98 12.30 -11.08
N GLY A 53 6.91 11.37 -10.86
CA GLY A 53 8.34 11.63 -11.02
C GLY A 53 8.95 12.49 -9.91
N ILE A 54 8.28 12.57 -8.77
CA ILE A 54 8.79 13.21 -7.54
C ILE A 54 9.93 12.36 -6.97
N ILE A 55 9.78 11.04 -6.99
CA ILE A 55 10.84 10.09 -6.66
C ILE A 55 11.33 9.32 -7.89
N THR A 56 12.62 8.97 -7.82
CA THR A 56 13.36 8.20 -8.82
C THR A 56 12.95 6.72 -8.81
N ASP A 57 13.42 5.99 -9.82
CA ASP A 57 13.19 4.54 -9.92
C ASP A 57 13.97 3.77 -8.84
N GLU A 58 15.16 4.26 -8.51
CA GLU A 58 16.02 3.74 -7.45
C GLU A 58 15.38 3.91 -6.07
N GLU A 59 14.82 5.08 -5.76
CA GLU A 59 14.11 5.34 -4.50
C GLU A 59 12.85 4.47 -4.38
N TYR A 60 12.06 4.37 -5.45
CA TYR A 60 10.89 3.49 -5.49
C TYR A 60 11.26 2.03 -5.23
N LYS A 61 12.30 1.51 -5.91
CA LYS A 61 12.78 0.14 -5.74
C LYS A 61 13.33 -0.09 -4.33
N ALA A 62 14.09 0.85 -3.78
CA ALA A 62 14.63 0.77 -2.43
C ALA A 62 13.51 0.72 -1.38
N TRP A 63 12.46 1.53 -1.56
CA TRP A 63 11.28 1.51 -0.68
C TRP A 63 10.57 0.15 -0.73
N CYS A 64 10.26 -0.35 -1.93
CA CYS A 64 9.59 -1.66 -2.09
C CYS A 64 10.42 -2.81 -1.51
N LEU A 65 11.74 -2.78 -1.71
CA LEU A 65 12.66 -3.78 -1.16
C LEU A 65 12.68 -3.73 0.38
N LYS A 66 12.78 -2.53 0.95
CA LYS A 66 12.74 -2.34 2.41
C LYS A 66 11.47 -2.91 3.00
N TRP A 67 10.31 -2.60 2.40
CA TRP A 67 9.02 -3.12 2.88
C TRP A 67 8.98 -4.64 2.88
N ASN A 68 9.43 -5.29 1.79
CA ASN A 68 9.50 -6.75 1.69
C ASN A 68 10.42 -7.39 2.75
N LEU A 69 11.48 -6.71 3.18
CA LEU A 69 12.41 -7.22 4.19
C LEU A 69 11.88 -7.07 5.61
N THR A 70 10.99 -6.11 5.86
CA THR A 70 10.43 -5.86 7.21
C THR A 70 9.12 -6.59 7.46
N HIS A 71 8.42 -7.03 6.41
CA HIS A 71 7.10 -7.68 6.48
C HIS A 71 7.12 -9.14 5.99
N GLN A 72 8.30 -9.78 6.05
CA GLN A 72 8.46 -11.23 5.85
C GLN A 72 8.04 -12.05 7.06
#